data_AF-A0A7S2APP9-F1
#
_entry.id   AF-A0A7S2APP9-F1
#
_cell.length_a   1.000
_cell.length_b   1.000
_cell.length_c   1.000
_cell.angle_alpha   90.00
_cell.angle_beta   90.00
_cell.angle_gamma   90.00
#
_symmetry.space_group_name_H-M   'P 1'
#
loop_
_entity.id
_entity.type
_entity.pdbx_description
1 polymer ?
#
loop_
_entity_poly.entity_id
_entity_poly.type
_entity_poly.pdbx_seq_one_letter_code
_entity_poly.pdbx_strand_id
1 'polypeptide(L)'
;DVVAAVSGADAVILKGDANYRRLLGDLQWPLSTPFAEVAGYMPAPTLALRTLKAELGCGMAEDRVAYAKAESDDWMVSGRFGVVQFWEGVSAGESCASVRAARTKEYFTM
;
A
#
# COMPACT_ATOMS: atom_id res chain seq x y z
N ASP A 1 22.90 -6.55 -6.19
CA ASP A 1 22.14 -5.51 -5.47
C ASP A 1 20.69 -5.61 -5.92
N VAL A 2 19.75 -5.84 -5.00
CA VAL A 2 18.32 -6.02 -5.33
C VAL A 2 17.70 -4.71 -5.80
N VAL A 3 18.13 -3.57 -5.25
CA VAL A 3 17.63 -2.25 -5.66
C VAL A 3 17.95 -2.04 -7.13
N ALA A 4 19.22 -2.22 -7.52
CA ALA A 4 19.64 -2.12 -8.91
C ALA A 4 18.88 -3.08 -9.84
N ALA A 5 18.50 -4.27 -9.36
CA ALA A 5 17.76 -5.24 -10.16
C ALA A 5 16.30 -4.82 -10.45
N VAL A 6 15.69 -4.00 -9.58
CA VAL A 6 14.28 -3.58 -9.73
C VAL A 6 14.10 -2.13 -10.15
N SER A 7 15.13 -1.28 -10.08
CA SER A 7 15.05 0.14 -10.47
C SER A 7 14.69 0.38 -11.95
N GLY A 8 14.91 -0.61 -12.83
CA GLY A 8 14.54 -0.53 -14.25
C GLY A 8 13.26 -1.26 -14.62
N ALA A 9 12.51 -1.79 -13.65
CA ALA A 9 11.29 -2.53 -13.90
C ALA A 9 10.11 -1.59 -14.22
N ASP A 10 9.24 -1.98 -15.15
CA ASP A 10 8.00 -1.24 -15.43
C ASP A 10 7.04 -1.27 -14.24
N ALA A 11 7.07 -2.35 -13.45
CA ALA A 11 6.33 -2.48 -12.20
C ALA A 11 6.94 -3.55 -11.28
N VAL A 12 6.88 -3.31 -9.98
CA VAL A 12 7.25 -4.25 -8.91
C VAL A 12 5.98 -4.72 -8.20
N ILE A 13 5.73 -6.03 -8.16
CA ILE A 13 4.56 -6.60 -7.52
C ILE A 13 4.95 -7.22 -6.17
N LEU A 14 4.47 -6.62 -5.08
CA LEU A 14 4.65 -7.13 -3.72
C LEU A 14 3.42 -7.93 -3.31
N LYS A 15 3.60 -9.25 -3.19
CA LYS A 15 2.51 -10.16 -2.82
C LYS A 15 2.58 -10.54 -1.34
N GLY A 16 1.44 -10.47 -0.67
CA GLY A 16 1.22 -11.03 0.66
C GLY A 16 1.57 -10.07 1.80
N ASP A 17 1.13 -10.46 3.00
CA ASP A 17 1.24 -9.65 4.21
C ASP A 17 2.69 -9.37 4.62
N ALA A 18 3.57 -10.36 4.52
CA ALA A 18 4.97 -10.21 4.93
C ALA A 18 5.75 -9.19 4.06
N ASN A 19 5.44 -9.07 2.78
CA ASN A 19 6.06 -8.06 1.91
C ASN A 19 5.45 -6.68 2.14
N TYR A 20 4.15 -6.64 2.39
CA TYR A 20 3.46 -5.40 2.76
C TYR A 20 3.99 -4.81 4.07
N ARG A 21 4.20 -5.64 5.10
CA ARG A 21 4.80 -5.22 6.37
C ARG A 21 6.18 -4.63 6.18
N ARG A 22 7.02 -5.27 5.35
CA ARG A 22 8.33 -4.73 4.98
C ARG A 22 8.21 -3.40 4.24
N LEU A 23 7.24 -3.27 3.34
CA LEU A 23 6.98 -2.01 2.62
C LEU A 23 6.63 -0.88 3.60
N LEU A 24 5.80 -1.15 4.60
CA LEU A 24 5.38 -0.18 5.62
C LEU A 24 6.45 0.09 6.69
N GLY A 25 7.58 -0.61 6.66
CA GLY A 25 8.60 -0.57 7.71
C GLY A 25 8.16 -1.22 9.03
N ASP A 26 7.09 -2.04 8.99
CA ASP A 26 6.42 -2.62 10.17
C ASP A 26 5.96 -1.59 11.21
N LEU A 27 5.64 -0.37 10.74
CA LEU A 27 5.15 0.73 11.57
C LEU A 27 3.62 0.80 11.57
N GLN A 28 3.06 1.31 12.67
CA GLN A 28 1.64 1.66 12.77
C GLN A 28 1.40 3.04 12.17
N TRP A 29 0.90 3.05 10.93
CA TRP A 29 0.44 4.27 10.27
C TRP A 29 -1.06 4.50 10.55
N PRO A 30 -1.51 5.77 10.62
CA PRO A 30 -2.93 6.06 10.46
C PRO A 30 -3.46 5.42 9.16
N LEU A 31 -4.63 4.78 9.23
CA LEU A 31 -5.22 4.13 8.05
C LEU A 31 -5.49 5.11 6.90
N SER A 32 -5.67 6.40 7.22
CA SER A 32 -5.85 7.48 6.25
C SER A 32 -4.54 8.00 5.64
N THR A 33 -3.36 7.60 6.14
CA THR A 33 -2.08 8.05 5.60
C THR A 33 -1.95 7.62 4.13
N PRO A 34 -1.68 8.53 3.17
CA PRO A 34 -1.60 8.16 1.76
C PRO A 34 -0.54 7.08 1.48
N PHE A 35 -0.88 6.09 0.66
CA PHE A 35 0.06 5.00 0.30
C PHE A 35 1.36 5.53 -0.33
N ALA A 36 1.29 6.61 -1.12
CA ALA A 36 2.45 7.24 -1.72
C ALA A 36 3.45 7.82 -0.70
N GLU A 37 2.99 8.24 0.48
CA GLU A 37 3.87 8.72 1.55
C GLU A 37 4.72 7.58 2.13
N VAL A 38 4.12 6.38 2.21
CA VAL A 38 4.78 5.21 2.77
C VAL A 38 5.62 4.47 1.72
N ALA A 39 5.09 4.26 0.51
CA ALA A 39 5.77 3.54 -0.57
C ALA A 39 6.67 4.44 -1.43
N GLY A 40 6.73 5.74 -1.15
CA GLY A 40 7.44 6.74 -1.97
C GLY A 40 8.94 6.50 -2.15
N TYR A 41 9.54 5.67 -1.30
CA TYR A 41 10.96 5.29 -1.40
C TYR A 41 11.23 4.17 -2.42
N MET A 42 10.19 3.54 -2.96
CA MET A 42 10.35 2.46 -3.93
C MET A 42 10.99 2.98 -5.23
N PRO A 43 12.01 2.28 -5.77
CA PRO A 43 12.78 2.76 -6.92
C PRO A 43 12.03 2.65 -8.26
N ALA A 44 10.88 1.99 -8.29
CA ALA A 44 10.06 1.72 -9.47
C ALA A 44 8.57 1.70 -9.08
N PRO A 45 7.65 1.83 -10.06
CA PRO A 45 6.22 1.72 -9.80
C PRO A 45 5.91 0.42 -9.06
N THR A 46 5.12 0.48 -7.98
CA THR A 46 4.93 -0.64 -7.05
C THR A 46 3.46 -0.95 -6.83
N LEU A 47 3.08 -2.20 -7.06
CA LEU A 47 1.76 -2.74 -6.77
C LEU A 47 1.83 -3.66 -5.54
N ALA A 48 1.13 -3.30 -4.48
CA ALA A 48 1.01 -4.10 -3.27
C ALA A 48 -0.32 -4.86 -3.25
N LEU A 49 -0.25 -6.18 -3.19
CA LEU A 49 -1.39 -7.09 -3.13
C LEU A 49 -1.39 -7.80 -1.78
N ARG A 50 -2.37 -7.48 -0.94
CA ARG A 50 -2.42 -8.00 0.43
C ARG A 50 -3.81 -8.45 0.84
N THR A 51 -3.87 -9.59 1.53
CA THR A 51 -4.97 -9.96 2.44
C THR A 51 -4.64 -9.48 3.85
N LEU A 52 -5.58 -8.85 4.56
CA LEU A 52 -5.38 -8.30 5.89
C LEU A 52 -5.23 -9.44 6.92
N LYS A 53 -3.99 -9.65 7.38
CA LYS A 53 -3.62 -10.65 8.41
C LYS A 53 -2.87 -10.01 9.59
N ALA A 54 -2.86 -8.68 9.67
CA ALA A 54 -2.15 -7.91 10.69
C ALA A 54 -2.79 -6.52 10.85
N GLU A 55 -2.75 -5.98 12.07
CA GLU A 55 -3.36 -4.71 12.50
C GLU A 55 -2.59 -3.46 12.04
N LEU A 56 -2.08 -3.48 10.81
CA LEU A 56 -1.33 -2.40 10.18
C LEU A 56 -1.87 -2.15 8.79
N GLY A 57 -1.73 -0.92 8.30
CA GLY A 57 -2.22 -0.50 7.00
C GLY A 57 -2.08 1.01 6.83
N CYS A 58 -2.24 1.47 5.60
CA CYS A 58 -2.34 2.88 5.25
C CYS A 58 -3.21 3.01 3.99
N GLY A 59 -3.55 4.22 3.57
CA GLY A 59 -4.23 4.52 2.32
C GLY A 59 -5.55 3.78 2.17
N MET A 60 -6.38 3.80 3.21
CA MET A 60 -7.72 3.21 3.20
C MET A 60 -8.76 4.31 3.41
N ALA A 61 -9.74 4.37 2.51
CA ALA A 61 -10.87 5.29 2.64
C ALA A 61 -11.70 4.99 3.91
N GLU A 62 -12.14 6.04 4.59
CA GLU A 62 -12.84 5.95 5.88
C GLU A 62 -14.14 5.15 5.79
N ASP A 63 -14.88 5.28 4.67
CA ASP A 63 -16.11 4.54 4.40
C ASP A 63 -15.87 3.03 4.30
N ARG A 64 -14.75 2.62 3.70
CA ARG A 64 -14.35 1.20 3.60
C ARG A 64 -13.89 0.64 4.93
N VAL A 65 -13.15 1.43 5.71
CA VAL A 65 -12.76 1.05 7.08
C VAL A 65 -14.00 0.90 7.96
N ALA A 66 -14.96 1.82 7.86
CA ALA A 66 -16.22 1.74 8.61
C ALA A 66 -17.04 0.50 8.23
N TYR A 67 -17.13 0.20 6.92
CA TYR A 67 -17.77 -1.03 6.44
C TYR A 67 -17.11 -2.29 7.00
N ALA A 68 -15.78 -2.41 6.91
CA ALA A 68 -15.07 -3.60 7.40
C ALA A 68 -15.21 -3.78 8.92
N LYS A 69 -15.17 -2.69 9.69
CA LYS A 69 -15.41 -2.69 11.14
C LYS A 69 -16.84 -3.12 11.49
N ALA A 70 -17.83 -2.75 10.69
CA ALA A 70 -19.22 -3.14 10.92
C ALA A 70 -19.47 -4.63 10.62
N GLU A 71 -18.78 -5.18 9.62
CA GLU A 71 -18.86 -6.60 9.27
C GLU A 71 -18.17 -7.50 10.32
N SER A 72 -17.08 -7.03 10.95
CA SER A 72 -16.43 -7.81 11.99
C SER A 72 -15.42 -7.07 12.85
N ASP A 73 -15.34 -7.46 14.12
CA ASP A 73 -14.32 -6.98 15.06
C ASP A 73 -12.89 -7.42 14.67
N ASP A 74 -12.73 -8.56 13.97
CA ASP A 74 -11.44 -9.14 13.59
C ASP A 74 -11.01 -8.84 12.13
N TRP A 75 -11.63 -7.85 11.51
CA TRP A 75 -11.50 -7.56 10.07
C TRP A 75 -10.06 -7.36 9.58
N MET A 76 -9.14 -6.89 10.42
CA MET A 76 -7.72 -6.69 10.06
C MET A 76 -6.87 -7.96 10.11
N VAL A 77 -7.34 -9.02 10.77
CA VAL A 77 -6.55 -10.23 11.03
C VAL A 77 -7.20 -11.51 10.49
N SER A 78 -8.50 -11.48 10.17
CA SER A 78 -9.25 -12.64 9.68
C SER A 78 -8.81 -13.14 8.29
N GLY A 79 -8.08 -12.33 7.51
CA GLY A 79 -7.70 -12.67 6.14
C GLY A 79 -8.85 -12.59 5.13
N ARG A 80 -10.04 -12.16 5.56
CA ARG A 80 -11.23 -12.01 4.69
C ARG A 80 -11.17 -10.78 3.80
N PHE A 81 -10.55 -9.72 4.29
CA PHE A 81 -10.46 -8.47 3.55
C PHE A 81 -9.11 -8.35 2.86
N GLY A 82 -9.08 -7.69 1.70
CA GLY A 82 -7.87 -7.45 0.94
C GLY A 82 -7.76 -6.00 0.48
N VAL A 83 -6.51 -5.56 0.32
CA VAL A 83 -6.17 -4.27 -0.28
C VAL A 83 -5.27 -4.48 -1.48
N VAL A 84 -5.57 -3.71 -2.52
CA VAL A 84 -4.74 -3.54 -3.70
C VAL A 84 -4.36 -2.07 -3.75
N GLN A 85 -3.07 -1.79 -3.63
CA GLN A 85 -2.54 -0.43 -3.61
C GLN A 85 -1.47 -0.29 -4.67
N PHE A 86 -1.57 0.77 -5.46
CA PHE A 86 -0.63 1.03 -6.53
C PHE A 86 0.04 2.38 -6.32
N TRP A 87 1.36 2.39 -6.46
CA TRP A 87 2.19 3.56 -6.51
C TRP A 87 2.86 3.64 -7.89
N GLU A 88 2.57 4.69 -8.65
CA GLU A 88 3.04 4.94 -10.02
C GLU A 88 4.53 5.33 -10.16
N GLY A 89 5.26 5.60 -9.07
CA GLY A 89 6.64 6.07 -9.15
C GLY A 89 6.73 7.56 -9.51
N VAL A 90 7.85 8.20 -9.17
CA VAL A 90 8.04 9.63 -9.41
C VAL A 90 8.31 9.85 -10.91
N SER A 91 7.52 10.68 -11.58
CA SER A 91 7.77 11.00 -12.99
C SER A 91 9.08 11.79 -13.14
N ALA A 92 9.76 11.64 -14.28
CA ALA A 92 11.01 12.35 -14.56
C ALA A 92 10.78 13.88 -14.57
N GLY A 93 11.04 14.54 -13.44
CA GLY A 93 10.85 15.98 -13.26
C GLY A 93 10.07 16.36 -12.00
N GLU A 94 9.43 15.41 -11.32
CA GLU A 94 8.74 15.66 -10.05
C GLU A 94 9.65 15.28 -8.87
N SER A 95 9.57 16.04 -7.79
CA SER A 95 10.20 15.64 -6.53
C SER A 95 9.31 14.64 -5.78
N CYS A 96 9.88 13.78 -4.94
CA CYS A 96 9.13 12.92 -4.00
C CYS A 96 8.12 13.74 -3.15
N ALA A 97 8.40 15.02 -2.87
CA ALA A 97 7.51 15.93 -2.15
C ALA A 97 6.32 16.46 -2.97
N SER A 98 6.38 16.43 -4.31
CA SER A 98 5.30 16.90 -5.21
C SER A 98 4.35 15.79 -5.65
N VAL A 99 4.75 14.53 -5.47
CA VAL A 99 3.95 13.33 -5.76
C VAL A 99 2.82 13.07 -4.74
N ARG A 100 2.69 13.94 -3.73
CA ARG A 100 1.71 13.88 -2.62
C ARG A 100 0.23 13.66 -3.02
N ALA A 101 -0.12 13.75 -4.30
CA ALA A 101 -1.47 13.55 -4.82
C ALA A 101 -1.58 12.47 -5.93
N ALA A 102 -0.52 11.71 -6.21
CA ALA A 102 -0.48 10.79 -7.35
C ALA A 102 -1.36 9.55 -7.14
N ARG A 103 -2.63 9.70 -7.54
CA ARG A 103 -3.56 8.68 -8.07
C ARG A 103 -3.36 7.24 -7.55
N THR A 104 -3.62 7.03 -6.28
CA THR A 104 -3.87 5.69 -5.74
C THR A 104 -5.18 5.17 -6.34
N LYS A 105 -5.13 4.11 -7.16
CA LYS A 105 -6.33 3.33 -7.48
C LYS A 105 -6.50 2.25 -6.43
N GLU A 106 -7.40 2.50 -5.48
CA GLU A 106 -7.75 1.57 -4.43
C GLU A 106 -8.79 0.59 -4.97
N TYR A 107 -8.43 -0.69 -5.01
CA TYR A 107 -9.39 -1.76 -5.27
C TYR A 107 -9.55 -2.59 -4.00
N PHE A 108 -10.63 -2.31 -3.29
CA PHE A 108 -11.08 -3.14 -2.17
C PHE A 108 -11.87 -4.32 -2.75
N THR A 109 -11.38 -5.53 -2.56
CA THR A 109 -12.08 -6.77 -2.97
C THR A 109 -12.48 -7.54 -1.72
N MET A 110 -13.74 -7.98 -1.70
CA MET A 110 -14.32 -8.92 -0.72
C MET A 110 -13.83 -10.34 -0.96
#